data_AF-A0A967J2H5-F1
#
_entry.id   AF-A0A967J2H5-F1
#
_cell.length_a   1.000
_cell.length_b   1.000
_cell.length_c   1.000
_cell.angle_alpha   90.00
_cell.angle_beta   90.00
_cell.angle_gamma   90.00
#
_symmetry.space_group_name_H-M   'P 1'
#
loop_
_entity.id
_entity.type
_entity.pdbx_description
1 polymer ?
#
loop_
_entity_poly.entity_id
_entity_poly.type
_entity_poly.pdbx_seq_one_letter_code
_entity_poly.pdbx_strand_id
1 'polypeptide(L)'
;VMGLSGSGKSTLIRMLNRLIEPTSGSVNIDGQDVTSMSHKELVNLRRRDMAMVFQSFALMPHRTVLENVAFGLEVAGYDKEEMHERALKA
;
A
#
# COMPACT_ATOMS: atom_id res chain seq x y z
N VAL A 1 9.67 4.02 12.19
CA VAL A 1 10.40 3.03 13.04
C VAL A 1 11.88 3.19 12.80
N MET A 2 12.68 3.44 13.84
CA MET A 2 14.16 3.55 13.75
C MET A 2 14.82 2.26 14.28
N GLY A 3 16.04 1.95 13.82
CA GLY A 3 16.79 0.76 14.24
C GLY A 3 17.88 0.35 13.24
N LEU A 4 18.85 -0.45 13.68
CA LEU A 4 20.00 -0.91 12.88
C LEU A 4 19.59 -1.72 11.64
N SER A 5 20.45 -1.79 10.62
CA SER A 5 20.21 -2.69 9.49
C SER A 5 20.04 -4.13 9.99
N GLY A 6 19.08 -4.87 9.42
CA GLY A 6 18.74 -6.22 9.86
C GLY A 6 17.83 -6.31 11.10
N SER A 7 17.51 -5.21 11.79
CA SER A 7 16.66 -5.23 12.99
C SER A 7 15.15 -5.54 12.74
N GLY A 8 14.78 -5.98 11.54
CA GLY A 8 13.40 -6.37 11.20
C GLY A 8 12.44 -5.24 10.83
N LYS A 9 12.88 -3.97 10.73
CA LYS A 9 11.99 -2.82 10.42
C LYS A 9 11.15 -3.01 9.16
N SER A 10 11.78 -3.42 8.06
CA SER A 10 11.09 -3.61 6.79
C SER A 10 10.18 -4.84 6.81
N THR A 11 10.50 -5.83 7.64
CA THR A 11 9.63 -6.98 7.90
C THR A 11 8.38 -6.54 8.66
N LEU A 12 8.56 -5.75 9.72
CA LEU A 12 7.47 -5.21 10.53
C LEU A 12 6.49 -4.37 9.69
N ILE A 13 6.99 -3.41 8.91
CA ILE A 13 6.13 -2.57 8.07
C ILE A 13 5.35 -3.42 7.05
N ARG A 14 5.96 -4.48 6.50
CA ARG A 14 5.28 -5.41 5.58
C ARG A 14 4.30 -6.36 6.28
N MET A 15 4.44 -6.59 7.58
CA MET A 15 3.44 -7.31 8.36
C MET A 15 2.20 -6.45 8.62
N LEU A 16 2.34 -5.12 8.71
CA LEU A 16 1.20 -4.21 8.92
C LEU A 16 0.20 -4.24 7.75
N ASN A 17 0.69 -4.26 6.51
CA ASN A 17 -0.15 -4.41 5.32
C ASN A 17 -0.28 -5.87 4.84
N ARG A 18 0.14 -6.82 5.69
CA ARG A 18 0.09 -8.27 5.47
C ARG A 18 0.68 -8.73 4.12
N LEU A 19 1.71 -8.01 3.64
CA LEU A 19 2.58 -8.50 2.56
C LEU A 19 3.52 -9.62 3.06
N ILE A 20 3.78 -9.65 4.37
CA ILE A 20 4.40 -10.77 5.07
C ILE A 20 3.41 -11.24 6.13
N GLU A 21 3.15 -12.54 6.19
CA GLU A 21 2.26 -13.12 7.20
C GLU A 21 2.93 -13.10 8.59
N PRO A 22 2.28 -12.55 9.63
CA PRO A 22 2.76 -12.68 10.99
C PRO A 22 2.63 -14.13 11.47
N THR A 23 3.66 -14.64 12.15
CA THR A 23 3.63 -16.00 12.71
C THR A 23 2.68 -16.11 13.91
N SER A 24 2.51 -15.01 14.65
CA SER A 24 1.60 -14.91 15.80
C SER A 24 1.24 -13.45 16.06
N GLY A 25 0.17 -13.24 16.84
CA GLY A 25 -0.37 -11.91 17.14
C GLY A 25 -1.44 -11.47 16.15
N SER A 26 -1.88 -10.23 16.31
CA SER A 26 -2.92 -9.60 15.47
C SER A 26 -2.50 -8.19 15.07
N VAL A 27 -3.06 -7.71 13.96
CA VAL A 27 -2.80 -6.37 13.39
C VAL A 27 -4.14 -5.68 13.26
N ASN A 28 -4.38 -4.69 14.11
CA ASN A 28 -5.62 -3.91 14.09
C ASN A 28 -5.37 -2.54 13.44
N ILE A 29 -6.12 -2.23 12.39
CA ILE A 29 -6.07 -0.95 11.67
C ILE A 29 -7.50 -0.43 11.59
N ASP A 30 -7.73 0.78 12.10
CA ASP A 30 -9.04 1.42 12.15
C ASP A 30 -10.15 0.52 12.75
N GLY A 31 -9.78 -0.24 13.79
CA GLY A 31 -10.69 -1.16 14.49
C GLY A 31 -10.95 -2.49 13.77
N GLN A 32 -10.28 -2.75 12.64
CA GLN A 32 -10.40 -4.00 11.88
C GLN A 32 -9.16 -4.89 12.07
N ASP A 33 -9.37 -6.17 12.36
CA ASP A 33 -8.27 -7.14 12.46
C ASP A 33 -7.87 -7.65 11.06
N VAL A 34 -6.78 -7.08 10.54
CA VAL A 34 -6.20 -7.38 9.24
C VAL A 34 -5.69 -8.83 9.15
N THR A 35 -5.32 -9.44 10.28
CA THR A 35 -4.85 -10.84 10.29
C THR A 35 -5.97 -11.85 10.05
N SER A 36 -7.20 -11.47 10.37
CA SER A 36 -8.40 -12.28 10.14
C SER A 36 -9.03 -12.09 8.75
N MET A 37 -8.61 -11.06 8.00
CA MET A 37 -9.19 -10.74 6.70
C MET A 37 -8.95 -11.84 5.66
N SER A 38 -9.95 -12.08 4.82
CA SER A 38 -9.83 -12.86 3.61
C SER A 38 -8.94 -12.17 2.57
N HIS A 39 -8.48 -12.93 1.57
CA HIS A 39 -7.69 -12.38 0.48
C HIS A 39 -8.39 -11.21 -0.24
N LYS A 40 -9.70 -11.31 -0.44
CA LYS A 40 -10.49 -10.26 -1.11
C LYS A 40 -10.56 -8.98 -0.28
N GLU A 41 -10.75 -9.10 1.03
CA GLU A 41 -10.77 -7.95 1.95
C GLU A 41 -9.39 -7.27 2.00
N LEU A 42 -8.31 -8.06 2.06
CA LEU A 42 -6.94 -7.53 2.01
C LEU A 42 -6.63 -6.80 0.71
N VAL A 43 -7.14 -7.27 -0.43
CA VAL A 43 -6.98 -6.56 -1.70
C VAL A 43 -7.73 -5.23 -1.68
N ASN A 44 -8.96 -5.20 -1.16
CA ASN A 44 -9.73 -3.96 -1.06
C ASN A 44 -9.07 -2.94 -0.12
N LEU A 45 -8.64 -3.37 1.07
CA LEU A 45 -7.93 -2.53 2.04
C LEU A 45 -6.67 -1.91 1.42
N ARG A 46 -5.84 -2.72 0.75
CA ARG A 46 -4.61 -2.25 0.11
C ARG A 46 -4.85 -1.31 -1.09
N ARG A 47 -6.02 -1.39 -1.72
CA ARG A 47 -6.38 -0.52 -2.85
C ARG A 47 -6.92 0.83 -2.43
N ARG A 48 -7.57 0.93 -1.27
CA ARG A 48 -8.33 2.12 -0.87
C ARG A 48 -7.73 2.86 0.32
N ASP A 49 -7.24 2.12 1.30
CA ASP A 49 -6.96 2.67 2.63
C ASP A 49 -5.46 2.64 2.99
N MET A 50 -4.63 2.05 2.13
CA MET A 50 -3.19 1.94 2.35
C MET A 50 -2.37 2.37 1.14
N ALA A 51 -1.29 3.07 1.41
CA ALA A 51 -0.22 3.34 0.45
C ALA A 51 1.13 2.94 1.04
N MET A 52 2.03 2.43 0.19
CA MET A 52 3.39 2.06 0.59
C MET A 52 4.39 2.66 -0.39
N VAL A 53 5.36 3.40 0.16
CA VAL A 53 6.51 3.90 -0.60
C VAL A 53 7.71 3.00 -0.32
N PHE A 54 8.36 2.53 -1.38
CA PHE A 54 9.50 1.63 -1.28
C PHE A 54 10.82 2.41 -1.25
N GLN A 55 11.83 1.86 -0.55
CA GLN A 55 13.16 2.44 -0.45
C GLN A 55 13.87 2.53 -1.82
N SER A 56 13.66 1.53 -2.69
CA SER A 56 14.05 1.59 -4.10
C SER A 56 12.79 1.90 -4.92
N PHE A 57 12.88 2.90 -5.79
CA PHE A 57 11.76 3.38 -6.58
C PHE A 57 11.19 2.25 -7.45
N ALA A 58 9.96 1.83 -7.12
CA ALA A 58 9.19 0.84 -7.87
C ALA A 58 8.31 1.53 -8.93
N LEU A 59 8.88 2.51 -9.65
CA LEU A 59 8.17 3.24 -10.70
C LEU A 59 8.10 2.43 -11.98
N MET A 60 7.02 2.58 -12.72
CA MET A 60 6.84 2.00 -14.04
C MET A 60 7.59 2.87 -15.06
N PRO A 61 8.69 2.38 -15.66
CA PRO A 61 9.58 3.21 -16.47
C PRO A 61 8.97 3.64 -17.82
N HIS A 62 7.94 2.96 -18.27
CA HIS A 62 7.20 3.24 -19.50
C HIS A 62 5.98 4.14 -19.26
N ARG A 63 5.82 4.68 -18.05
CA ARG A 63 4.76 5.61 -17.67
C ARG A 63 5.37 6.95 -17.26
N THR A 64 4.66 8.03 -17.52
CA THR A 64 4.98 9.37 -17.05
C THR A 64 4.89 9.47 -15.52
N VAL A 65 5.42 10.55 -14.94
CA VAL A 65 5.29 10.81 -13.50
C VAL A 65 3.81 10.88 -13.08
N LEU A 66 2.99 11.60 -13.85
CA LEU A 66 1.56 11.72 -13.59
C LEU A 66 0.86 10.35 -13.60
N GLU A 67 1.18 9.50 -14.57
CA GLU A 67 0.60 8.15 -14.67
C GLU A 67 1.07 7.21 -13.54
N ASN A 68 2.30 7.38 -13.04
CA ASN A 68 2.78 6.64 -11.87
C ASN A 68 2.04 7.07 -10.59
N VAL A 69 1.77 8.37 -10.42
CA VAL A 69 1.00 8.90 -9.29
C VAL A 69 -0.48 8.49 -9.38
N ALA A 70 -1.06 8.53 -10.58
CA ALA A 70 -2.45 8.14 -10.83
C ALA A 70 -2.71 6.63 -10.75
N PHE A 71 -1.67 5.78 -10.88
CA PHE A 71 -1.83 4.33 -10.95
C PHE A 71 -2.59 3.71 -9.77
N GLY A 72 -2.37 4.21 -8.55
CA GLY A 72 -3.11 3.73 -7.38
C GLY A 72 -4.62 3.97 -7.51
N LEU A 73 -5.01 5.12 -8.05
CA LEU A 73 -6.40 5.50 -8.31
C LEU A 73 -6.99 4.67 -9.47
N GLU A 74 -6.19 4.36 -10.49
CA GLU A 74 -6.59 3.49 -11.61
C GLU A 74 -6.98 2.10 -11.11
N VAL A 75 -6.14 1.51 -10.26
CA VAL A 75 -6.39 0.19 -9.66
C VAL A 75 -7.58 0.21 -8.69
N ALA A 76 -7.86 1.35 -8.06
CA ALA A 76 -9.02 1.55 -7.21
C ALA A 76 -10.34 1.79 -7.99
N GLY A 77 -10.26 1.97 -9.31
CA GLY A 77 -11.41 2.07 -10.22
C GLY A 77 -11.96 3.48 -10.39
N TYR A 78 -11.16 4.52 -10.13
CA TYR A 78 -11.55 5.91 -10.37
C TYR A 78 -11.63 6.21 -11.87
N ASP A 79 -12.52 7.14 -12.26
CA ASP A 79 -12.59 7.58 -13.65
C ASP A 79 -11.37 8.43 -14.04
N LYS A 80 -11.14 8.55 -15.35
CA LYS A 80 -9.93 9.20 -15.88
C LYS A 80 -9.81 10.67 -15.49
N GLU A 81 -10.91 11.40 -15.46
CA GLU A 81 -10.89 12.83 -15.14
C GLU A 81 -10.59 13.04 -13.66
N GLU A 82 -11.27 12.31 -12.78
CA GLU A 82 -11.06 12.34 -11.33
C GLU A 82 -9.64 11.90 -10.96
N MET A 83 -9.11 10.86 -11.61
CA MET A 83 -7.73 10.41 -11.43
C MET A 83 -6.71 11.49 -11.76
N HIS A 84 -6.86 12.13 -12.92
CA HIS A 84 -5.93 13.17 -13.36
C HIS A 84 -5.99 14.40 -12.46
N GLU A 85 -7.19 14.83 -12.06
CA GLU A 85 -7.35 15.96 -11.16
C GLU A 85 -6.69 15.70 -9.80
N ARG A 86 -6.91 14.52 -9.21
CA ARG A 86 -6.31 14.14 -7.93
C ARG A 86 -4.80 13.97 -8.03
N ALA A 87 -4.31 13.33 -9.09
CA ALA A 87 -2.88 13.11 -9.28
C ALA A 87 -2.09 14.42 -9.55
N LEU A 88 -2.73 15.45 -10.12
CA LEU A 88 -2.13 16.77 -10.28
C LEU A 88 -2.07 17.59 -8.97
N LYS A 89 -2.93 17.28 -7.99
CA LYS A 89 -2.97 17.95 -6.68
C LYS A 89 -2.06 17.30 -5.63
N ALA A 90 -1.56 16.09 -5.89
CA ALA A 90 -0.67 15.33 -5.00
C ALA A 90 0.78 15.80 -5.10
#